data_AF-A0A6P0MCZ7-F1
#
_entry.id   AF-A0A6P0MCZ7-F1
#
_cell.length_a   1.000
_cell.length_b   1.000
_cell.length_c   1.000
_cell.angle_alpha   90.00
_cell.angle_beta   90.00
_cell.angle_gamma   90.00
#
_symmetry.space_group_name_H-M   'P 1'
#
loop_
_entity.id
_entity.type
_entity.pdbx_description
1 polymer ?
#
loop_
_entity_poly.entity_id
_entity_poly.type
_entity_poly.pdbx_seq_one_letter_code
_entity_poly.pdbx_strand_id
1 'polypeptide(L)'
;MLVYNKLAVDPKSFAVTYDGRPVRLHPKEYLLLRLFLKYPNHVLSYDVIIDSLWDDDNIPTHGGVRAHIKGLRKALREANATEIIIETVHGLGYRLNPLNNNNKMMTGTISPPVSVLKDFIKAKSIEYLIVDTELIIKGMSPGILNYSDYPKMTKIESPLQEGFPEFIGLEDALSKVIKKESKSFELHGIAKAANPDRPEYINFNVIADESQSGDSLKERLLFIFFEDASETMIYRQQLVQRENEYYLLLTKPEDI
;
A
#
# COMPACT_ATOMS: atom_id res chain seq x y z
N MET A 1 8.81 -21.19 13.97
CA MET A 1 9.18 -19.98 14.72
C MET A 1 9.29 -18.85 13.72
N LEU A 2 8.57 -17.76 13.93
CA LEU A 2 8.60 -16.57 13.07
C LEU A 2 9.45 -15.51 13.78
N VAL A 3 10.47 -14.99 13.11
CA VAL A 3 11.43 -14.05 13.70
C VAL A 3 11.39 -12.74 12.91
N TYR A 4 11.24 -11.62 13.62
CA TYR A 4 11.22 -10.27 13.05
C TYR A 4 12.03 -9.34 13.97
N ASN A 5 13.19 -8.87 13.50
CA ASN A 5 14.20 -8.24 14.36
C ASN A 5 14.52 -9.15 15.57
N LYS A 6 14.43 -8.61 16.79
CA LYS A 6 14.61 -9.37 18.04
C LYS A 6 13.34 -10.05 18.54
N LEU A 7 12.22 -9.92 17.83
CA LEU A 7 10.94 -10.54 18.18
C LEU A 7 10.89 -11.97 17.62
N ALA A 8 10.66 -12.95 18.48
CA ALA A 8 10.41 -14.33 18.10
C ALA A 8 9.02 -14.77 18.55
N VAL A 9 8.23 -15.28 17.59
CA VAL A 9 6.88 -15.82 17.79
C VAL A 9 6.91 -17.31 17.51
N ASP A 10 6.56 -18.11 18.50
CA ASP A 10 6.37 -19.54 18.32
C ASP A 10 4.87 -19.86 18.17
N PRO A 11 4.42 -20.21 16.95
CA PRO A 11 3.02 -20.52 16.70
C PRO A 11 2.54 -21.80 17.40
N LYS A 12 3.44 -22.71 17.81
CA LYS A 12 3.06 -23.96 18.48
C LYS A 12 2.77 -23.74 19.96
N SER A 13 3.59 -22.95 20.64
CA SER A 13 3.43 -22.64 22.07
C SER A 13 2.68 -21.33 22.34
N PHE A 14 2.32 -20.58 21.30
CA PHE A 14 1.78 -19.21 21.39
C PHE A 14 2.72 -18.24 22.14
N ALA A 15 3.98 -18.62 22.31
CA ALA A 15 4.96 -17.81 23.02
C ALA A 15 5.46 -16.67 22.12
N VAL A 16 5.56 -15.48 22.69
CA VAL A 16 6.19 -14.32 22.08
C VAL A 16 7.34 -13.88 22.97
N THR A 17 8.50 -13.69 22.38
CA THR A 17 9.67 -13.17 23.07
C THR A 17 10.27 -12.00 22.28
N TYR A 18 10.84 -11.03 22.98
CA TYR A 18 11.62 -9.96 22.39
C TYR A 18 12.99 -9.94 23.07
N ASP A 19 14.06 -10.14 22.30
CA ASP A 19 15.44 -10.22 22.81
C ASP A 19 15.58 -11.26 23.95
N GLY A 20 14.92 -12.41 23.78
CA GLY A 20 14.87 -13.50 24.77
C GLY A 20 13.95 -13.25 25.98
N ARG A 21 13.33 -12.07 26.11
CA ARG A 21 12.38 -11.77 27.20
C ARG A 21 10.94 -12.07 26.78
N PRO A 22 10.12 -12.69 27.64
CA PRO A 22 8.73 -13.00 27.30
C PRO A 22 7.87 -11.73 27.17
N VAL A 23 7.09 -11.64 26.09
CA VAL A 23 6.06 -10.62 25.87
C VAL A 23 4.70 -11.27 26.16
N ARG A 24 4.02 -10.82 27.22
CA ARG A 24 2.69 -11.34 27.57
C ARG A 24 1.63 -10.63 26.75
N LEU A 25 0.94 -11.38 25.90
CA LEU A 25 -0.13 -10.88 25.04
C LEU A 25 -1.43 -11.63 25.34
N HIS A 26 -2.56 -10.91 25.30
CA HIS A 26 -3.87 -11.54 25.26
C HIS A 26 -4.10 -12.21 23.90
N PRO A 27 -5.04 -13.18 23.80
CA PRO A 27 -5.25 -13.94 22.56
C PRO A 27 -5.47 -13.08 21.31
N LYS A 28 -6.30 -12.04 21.40
CA LYS A 28 -6.56 -11.13 20.27
C LYS A 28 -5.37 -10.21 19.97
N GLU A 29 -4.57 -9.83 20.96
CA GLU A 29 -3.34 -9.05 20.76
C GLU A 29 -2.26 -9.90 20.08
N TYR A 30 -2.15 -11.17 20.45
CA TYR A 30 -1.27 -12.13 19.79
C TYR A 30 -1.66 -12.33 18.33
N LEU A 31 -2.96 -12.52 18.05
CA LEU A 31 -3.43 -12.68 16.69
C LEU A 31 -3.23 -11.41 15.86
N LEU A 32 -3.48 -10.22 16.43
CA LEU A 32 -3.14 -8.93 15.81
C LEU A 32 -1.65 -8.84 15.49
N LEU A 33 -0.78 -9.19 16.44
CA LEU A 33 0.66 -9.18 16.22
C LEU A 33 1.04 -10.13 15.07
N ARG A 34 0.48 -11.33 15.02
CA ARG A 34 0.70 -12.27 13.91
C ARG A 34 0.20 -11.71 12.59
N LEU A 35 -0.95 -11.05 12.58
CA LEU A 35 -1.51 -10.45 11.37
C LEU A 35 -0.58 -9.35 10.84
N PHE A 36 -0.09 -8.48 11.72
CA PHE A 36 0.91 -7.47 11.38
C PHE A 36 2.25 -8.03 10.92
N LEU A 37 2.70 -9.15 11.50
CA LEU A 37 3.94 -9.83 11.10
C LEU A 37 3.78 -10.62 9.80
N LYS A 38 2.56 -11.06 9.46
CA LYS A 38 2.23 -11.71 8.19
C LYS A 38 2.22 -10.69 7.04
N TYR A 39 1.76 -9.48 7.32
CA TYR A 39 1.69 -8.36 6.37
C TYR A 39 2.52 -7.16 6.87
N PRO A 40 3.86 -7.32 7.00
CA PRO A 40 4.71 -6.21 7.44
C PRO A 40 4.59 -5.07 6.42
N ASN A 41 4.65 -3.81 6.89
CA ASN A 41 4.55 -2.59 6.07
C ASN A 41 3.19 -2.29 5.42
N HIS A 42 2.23 -3.22 5.49
CA HIS A 42 0.89 -3.02 4.93
C HIS A 42 -0.01 -2.28 5.91
N VAL A 43 -0.86 -1.39 5.40
CA VAL A 43 -1.92 -0.76 6.19
C VAL A 43 -3.10 -1.70 6.22
N LEU A 44 -3.37 -2.27 7.38
CA LEU A 44 -4.53 -3.10 7.62
C LEU A 44 -5.69 -2.19 8.05
N SER A 45 -6.73 -2.13 7.22
CA SER A 45 -7.95 -1.40 7.54
C SER A 45 -8.70 -2.07 8.68
N TYR A 46 -9.65 -1.34 9.26
CA TYR A 46 -10.51 -1.90 10.30
C TYR A 46 -11.27 -3.14 9.81
N ASP A 47 -11.83 -3.09 8.61
CA ASP A 47 -12.60 -4.19 8.03
C ASP A 47 -11.71 -5.41 7.79
N VAL A 48 -10.51 -5.22 7.22
CA VAL A 48 -9.52 -6.29 7.03
C VAL A 48 -9.12 -6.93 8.36
N ILE A 49 -8.93 -6.11 9.41
CA ILE A 49 -8.60 -6.60 10.75
C ILE A 49 -9.74 -7.41 11.34
N ILE A 50 -10.99 -7.01 11.10
CA ILE A 50 -12.16 -7.74 11.57
C ILE A 50 -12.31 -9.07 10.85
N ASP A 51 -12.34 -9.04 9.53
CA ASP A 51 -12.50 -10.23 8.68
C ASP A 51 -11.41 -11.28 8.94
N SER A 52 -10.22 -10.82 9.36
CA SER A 52 -9.08 -11.71 9.65
C SER A 52 -9.10 -12.32 11.05
N LEU A 53 -9.86 -11.76 12.00
CA LEU A 53 -9.68 -12.07 13.43
C LEU A 53 -10.95 -12.42 14.17
N TRP A 54 -12.13 -12.03 13.69
CA TRP A 54 -13.42 -12.29 14.32
C TRP A 54 -14.37 -12.99 13.35
N ASP A 55 -15.10 -13.97 13.88
CA ASP A 55 -16.19 -14.64 13.19
C ASP A 55 -17.51 -13.87 13.43
N ASP A 56 -18.50 -14.06 12.54
CA ASP A 56 -19.72 -13.23 12.40
C ASP A 56 -20.54 -13.02 13.69
N ASP A 57 -20.42 -13.90 14.68
CA ASP A 57 -21.28 -13.89 15.87
C ASP A 57 -20.88 -12.86 16.94
N ASN A 58 -19.71 -12.22 16.86
CA ASN A 58 -19.25 -11.22 17.85
C ASN A 58 -18.27 -10.18 17.27
N ILE A 59 -18.73 -9.48 16.24
CA ILE A 59 -17.97 -8.41 15.58
C ILE A 59 -17.76 -7.25 16.57
N PRO A 60 -16.51 -6.87 16.89
CA PRO A 60 -16.24 -5.76 17.78
C PRO A 60 -16.60 -4.43 17.11
N THR A 61 -16.78 -3.38 17.91
CA THR A 61 -16.85 -2.01 17.36
C THR A 61 -15.45 -1.49 17.03
N HIS A 62 -15.39 -0.36 16.31
CA HIS A 62 -14.13 0.33 16.03
C HIS A 62 -13.39 0.75 17.31
N GLY A 63 -14.11 0.94 18.42
CA GLY A 63 -13.55 1.13 19.75
C GLY A 63 -12.93 -0.14 20.33
N GLY A 64 -13.52 -1.30 20.08
CA GLY A 64 -13.02 -2.61 20.53
C GLY A 64 -11.69 -2.98 19.88
N VAL A 65 -11.58 -2.84 18.56
CA VAL A 65 -10.30 -3.05 17.85
C VAL A 65 -9.23 -2.06 18.35
N ARG A 66 -9.59 -0.79 18.54
CA ARG A 66 -8.69 0.22 19.14
C ARG A 66 -8.19 -0.18 20.53
N ALA A 67 -9.03 -0.80 21.35
CA ALA A 67 -8.65 -1.26 22.68
C ALA A 67 -7.59 -2.37 22.60
N HIS A 68 -7.77 -3.35 21.71
CA HIS A 68 -6.77 -4.41 21.50
C HIS A 68 -5.46 -3.89 20.91
N ILE A 69 -5.50 -2.94 19.95
CA ILE A 69 -4.31 -2.26 19.43
C ILE A 69 -3.57 -1.54 20.58
N LYS A 70 -4.30 -0.86 21.47
CA LYS A 70 -3.73 -0.16 22.63
C LYS A 70 -3.09 -1.14 23.62
N GLY A 71 -3.73 -2.28 23.88
CA GLY A 71 -3.19 -3.33 24.74
C GLY A 71 -1.92 -3.96 24.18
N LEU A 72 -1.92 -4.31 22.89
CA LEU A 72 -0.74 -4.81 22.18
C LEU A 72 0.45 -3.84 22.25
N ARG A 73 0.22 -2.55 21.97
CA ARG A 73 1.26 -1.51 22.10
C ARG A 73 1.81 -1.40 23.53
N LYS A 74 0.94 -1.53 24.54
CA LYS A 74 1.34 -1.49 25.94
C LYS A 74 2.24 -2.68 26.29
N ALA A 75 1.85 -3.90 25.90
CA ALA A 75 2.62 -5.11 26.15
C ALA A 75 4.01 -5.08 25.47
N LEU A 76 4.07 -4.62 24.22
CA LEU A 76 5.35 -4.44 23.51
C LEU A 76 6.26 -3.42 24.23
N ARG A 77 5.70 -2.30 24.70
CA ARG A 77 6.46 -1.30 25.47
C ARG A 77 6.98 -1.86 26.79
N GLU A 78 6.16 -2.61 27.53
CA GLU A 78 6.56 -3.25 28.80
C GLU A 78 7.69 -4.26 28.60
N ALA A 79 7.76 -4.92 27.44
CA ALA A 79 8.86 -5.79 27.06
C ALA A 79 10.11 -5.05 26.53
N ASN A 80 10.12 -3.71 26.51
CA ASN A 80 11.14 -2.89 25.86
C ASN A 80 11.33 -3.19 24.36
N ALA A 81 10.27 -3.63 23.67
CA ALA A 81 10.27 -3.87 22.23
C ALA A 81 10.13 -2.56 21.44
N THR A 82 11.06 -1.63 21.63
CA THR A 82 11.03 -0.27 21.05
C THR A 82 11.20 -0.24 19.53
N GLU A 83 11.67 -1.35 18.94
CA GLU A 83 11.80 -1.55 17.49
C GLU A 83 10.50 -2.08 16.83
N ILE A 84 9.50 -2.49 17.62
CA ILE A 84 8.23 -3.03 17.13
C ILE A 84 7.14 -1.97 17.31
N ILE A 85 6.96 -1.13 16.28
CA ILE A 85 6.01 -0.01 16.33
C ILE A 85 4.78 -0.31 15.51
N ILE A 86 3.61 -0.32 16.16
CA ILE A 86 2.32 -0.36 15.47
C ILE A 86 1.82 1.08 15.36
N GLU A 87 1.72 1.60 14.15
CA GLU A 87 1.27 2.96 13.87
C GLU A 87 -0.22 3.01 13.55
N THR A 88 -0.85 4.15 13.85
CA THR A 88 -2.18 4.46 13.34
C THR A 88 -2.02 5.33 12.09
N VAL A 89 -2.56 4.87 10.97
CA VAL A 89 -2.68 5.66 9.75
C VAL A 89 -4.08 6.24 9.73
N HIS A 90 -4.21 7.53 10.05
CA HIS A 90 -5.49 8.20 10.21
C HIS A 90 -6.36 8.05 8.95
N GLY A 91 -7.61 7.61 9.14
CA GLY A 91 -8.56 7.37 8.06
C GLY A 91 -8.39 6.05 7.29
N LEU A 92 -7.29 5.32 7.49
CA LEU A 92 -6.98 4.12 6.70
C LEU A 92 -6.80 2.84 7.53
N GLY A 93 -6.23 2.91 8.73
CA GLY A 93 -6.07 1.73 9.58
C GLY A 93 -4.78 1.71 10.40
N TYR A 94 -4.16 0.54 10.51
CA TYR A 94 -2.97 0.31 11.32
C TYR A 94 -1.89 -0.43 10.55
N ARG A 95 -0.61 -0.18 10.87
CA ARG A 95 0.51 -0.94 10.27
C ARG A 95 1.62 -1.19 11.28
N LEU A 96 2.43 -2.21 11.00
CA LEU A 96 3.72 -2.39 11.64
C LEU A 96 4.77 -1.55 10.88
N ASN A 97 5.39 -0.57 11.55
CA ASN A 97 6.45 0.25 11.00
C ASN A 97 7.79 -0.50 11.10
N PRO A 98 8.54 -0.64 9.98
CA PRO A 98 9.79 -1.38 9.95
C PRO A 98 11.00 -0.63 10.52
N LEU A 99 10.91 0.67 10.87
CA LEU A 99 12.08 1.46 11.26
C LEU A 99 11.76 2.47 12.37
N ASN A 100 12.47 2.36 13.50
CA ASN A 100 12.57 3.44 14.49
C ASN A 100 14.03 3.84 14.70
N ASN A 101 14.47 4.86 13.98
CA ASN A 101 15.53 5.74 14.47
C ASN A 101 14.85 6.96 15.09
N ASN A 102 14.92 7.02 16.41
CA ASN A 102 14.34 8.09 17.21
C ASN A 102 14.84 9.47 16.74
N ASN A 103 13.94 10.35 16.31
CA ASN A 103 14.07 11.76 16.65
C ASN A 103 12.72 12.48 16.63
N LYS A 104 12.29 12.94 17.80
CA LYS A 104 11.11 13.77 17.98
C LYS A 104 11.54 15.24 18.08
N MET A 105 11.03 16.02 17.12
CA MET A 105 10.63 17.43 17.17
C MET A 105 11.68 18.55 17.25
N MET A 106 11.61 19.46 16.27
CA MET A 106 11.21 20.86 16.51
C MET A 106 10.22 21.32 15.45
N THR A 107 9.29 22.16 15.90
CA THR A 107 8.13 22.72 15.20
C THR A 107 8.49 23.77 14.16
N GLY A 108 7.82 23.73 13.01
CA GLY A 108 7.85 24.78 12.00
C GLY A 108 7.29 24.24 10.71
N THR A 109 6.42 24.99 10.05
CA THR A 109 5.80 24.67 8.76
C THR A 109 6.86 24.22 7.75
N ILE A 110 7.01 22.91 7.54
CA ILE A 110 7.97 22.34 6.60
C ILE A 110 7.26 21.20 5.88
N SER A 111 6.94 21.41 4.61
CA SER A 111 6.62 20.32 3.68
C SER A 111 7.80 19.34 3.72
N PRO A 112 7.58 18.03 3.91
CA PRO A 112 8.67 17.10 4.18
C PRO A 112 9.71 17.16 3.06
N PRO A 113 11.01 17.22 3.37
CA PRO A 113 12.04 17.17 2.34
C PRO A 113 11.92 15.85 1.58
N VAL A 114 12.17 15.87 0.27
CA VAL A 114 12.07 14.73 -0.66
C VAL A 114 12.83 13.48 -0.15
N SER A 115 13.82 13.66 0.72
CA SER A 115 14.52 12.57 1.43
C SER A 115 13.62 11.75 2.36
N VAL A 116 12.66 12.36 3.04
CA VAL A 116 11.68 11.66 3.89
C VAL A 116 10.67 10.89 3.04
N LEU A 117 10.31 11.41 1.85
CA LEU A 117 9.53 10.67 0.88
C LEU A 117 10.29 9.43 0.40
N LYS A 118 11.61 9.51 0.15
CA LYS A 118 12.42 8.32 -0.21
C LYS A 118 12.37 7.25 0.88
N ASP A 119 12.49 7.63 2.14
CA ASP A 119 12.44 6.69 3.26
C ASP A 119 11.02 6.13 3.47
N PHE A 120 9.98 6.94 3.30
CA PHE A 120 8.57 6.52 3.35
C PHE A 120 8.21 5.55 2.21
N ILE A 121 8.65 5.87 0.99
CA ILE A 121 8.43 5.06 -0.21
C ILE A 121 9.16 3.72 -0.09
N LYS A 122 10.42 3.73 0.37
CA LYS A 122 11.19 2.51 0.65
C LYS A 122 10.55 1.67 1.76
N ALA A 123 10.05 2.29 2.83
CA ALA A 123 9.39 1.59 3.93
C ALA A 123 8.04 0.97 3.54
N LYS A 124 7.31 1.58 2.60
CA LYS A 124 6.06 1.03 2.07
C LYS A 124 6.24 0.12 0.84
N SER A 125 7.47 -0.07 0.35
CA SER A 125 7.75 -0.77 -0.93
C SER A 125 6.87 -0.22 -2.07
N ILE A 126 6.61 1.09 -2.04
CA ILE A 126 5.86 1.73 -3.13
C ILE A 126 6.82 1.86 -4.29
N GLU A 127 6.49 1.23 -5.40
CA GLU A 127 7.20 1.46 -6.65
C GLU A 127 6.64 2.73 -7.30
N TYR A 128 7.55 3.52 -7.85
CA TYR A 128 7.26 4.81 -8.46
C TYR A 128 8.18 5.14 -9.63
N LEU A 129 7.67 6.03 -10.47
CA LEU A 129 8.41 6.77 -11.48
C LEU A 129 8.29 8.27 -11.22
N ILE A 130 9.33 8.99 -11.63
CA ILE A 130 9.32 10.45 -11.73
C ILE A 130 9.48 10.76 -13.20
N VAL A 131 8.54 11.50 -13.78
CA VAL A 131 8.57 11.91 -15.18
C VAL A 131 8.45 13.43 -15.30
N ASP A 132 9.01 13.99 -16.36
CA ASP A 132 8.84 15.41 -16.68
C ASP A 132 7.55 15.66 -17.49
N THR A 133 7.38 16.90 -17.96
CA THR A 133 6.22 17.31 -18.75
C THR A 133 6.15 16.68 -20.14
N GLU A 134 7.27 16.15 -20.64
CA GLU A 134 7.34 15.42 -21.90
C GLU A 134 7.16 13.91 -21.68
N LEU A 135 6.83 13.50 -20.44
CA LEU A 135 6.69 12.10 -20.01
C LEU A 135 7.98 11.29 -20.15
N ILE A 136 9.13 11.95 -20.05
CA ILE A 136 10.44 11.32 -19.99
C ILE A 136 10.77 10.94 -18.56
N ILE A 137 11.25 9.72 -18.34
CA ILE A 137 11.61 9.21 -17.01
C ILE A 137 12.85 9.94 -16.49
N LYS A 138 12.72 10.68 -15.39
CA LYS A 138 13.82 11.36 -14.68
C LYS A 138 14.27 10.62 -13.42
N GLY A 139 13.42 9.74 -12.90
CA GLY A 139 13.74 8.95 -11.72
C GLY A 139 12.87 7.72 -11.61
N MET A 140 13.38 6.70 -10.94
CA MET A 140 12.70 5.43 -10.79
C MET A 140 13.10 4.74 -9.50
N SER A 141 12.19 3.92 -8.97
CA SER A 141 12.42 3.05 -7.82
C SER A 141 13.06 1.71 -8.23
N PRO A 142 13.66 0.95 -7.29
CA PRO A 142 14.38 -0.27 -7.63
C PRO A 142 13.51 -1.42 -8.16
N GLY A 143 12.25 -1.54 -7.73
CA GLY A 143 11.36 -2.66 -8.07
C GLY A 143 10.35 -2.34 -9.18
N ILE A 144 10.32 -1.10 -9.68
CA ILE A 144 9.42 -0.65 -10.74
C ILE A 144 9.52 -1.47 -12.03
N LEU A 145 10.69 -2.07 -12.28
CA LEU A 145 10.91 -2.93 -13.43
C LEU A 145 10.01 -4.17 -13.41
N ASN A 146 9.53 -4.60 -12.24
CA ASN A 146 8.55 -5.69 -12.13
C ASN A 146 7.15 -5.29 -12.63
N TYR A 147 6.86 -3.98 -12.65
CA TYR A 147 5.61 -3.42 -13.13
C TYR A 147 5.64 -3.06 -14.61
N SER A 148 6.82 -3.05 -15.23
CA SER A 148 7.00 -2.73 -16.64
C SER A 148 6.73 -3.95 -17.53
N ASP A 149 6.05 -3.73 -18.65
CA ASP A 149 5.90 -4.74 -19.70
C ASP A 149 7.20 -4.95 -20.50
N TYR A 150 8.03 -3.91 -20.58
CA TYR A 150 9.31 -3.94 -21.29
C TYR A 150 10.47 -3.45 -20.40
N PRO A 151 10.89 -4.23 -19.38
CA PRO A 151 11.89 -3.79 -18.39
C PRO A 151 13.25 -3.39 -18.98
N LYS A 152 13.62 -3.94 -20.13
CA LYS A 152 14.88 -3.61 -20.82
C LYS A 152 14.87 -2.22 -21.47
N MET A 153 13.69 -1.70 -21.79
CA MET A 153 13.48 -0.40 -22.40
C MET A 153 13.24 0.69 -21.35
N THR A 154 12.74 0.31 -20.17
CA THR A 154 12.53 1.20 -19.03
C THR A 154 13.83 1.68 -18.39
N LYS A 155 14.26 2.90 -18.74
CA LYS A 155 15.50 3.52 -18.22
C LYS A 155 15.29 4.99 -17.90
N ILE A 156 16.20 5.56 -17.12
CA ILE A 156 16.25 7.01 -16.96
C ILE A 156 16.57 7.63 -18.34
N GLU A 157 15.91 8.74 -18.66
CA GLU A 157 15.88 9.43 -19.95
C GLU A 157 15.15 8.70 -21.10
N SER A 158 14.47 7.58 -20.85
CA SER A 158 13.57 6.97 -21.84
C SER A 158 12.14 7.52 -21.72
N PRO A 159 11.35 7.52 -22.81
CA PRO A 159 9.92 7.78 -22.73
C PRO A 159 9.21 6.78 -21.82
N LEU A 160 8.24 7.25 -21.02
CA LEU A 160 7.44 6.44 -20.11
C LEU A 160 6.75 5.28 -20.84
N GLN A 161 6.17 5.58 -22.00
CA GLN A 161 5.32 4.66 -22.76
C GLN A 161 6.08 3.47 -23.35
N GLU A 162 7.40 3.57 -23.51
CA GLU A 162 8.22 2.43 -23.96
C GLU A 162 8.25 1.30 -22.92
N GLY A 163 8.19 1.66 -21.64
CA GLY A 163 8.18 0.70 -20.53
C GLY A 163 6.78 0.34 -20.05
N PHE A 164 5.83 1.27 -20.20
CA PHE A 164 4.49 1.23 -19.63
C PHE A 164 3.47 1.68 -20.69
N PRO A 165 3.05 0.76 -21.59
CA PRO A 165 2.10 1.09 -22.65
C PRO A 165 0.72 1.54 -22.12
N GLU A 166 0.42 1.29 -20.84
CA GLU A 166 -0.81 1.71 -20.16
C GLU A 166 -0.99 3.23 -20.10
N PHE A 167 0.09 4.00 -20.28
CA PHE A 167 0.02 5.47 -20.31
C PHE A 167 -0.30 6.04 -21.69
N ILE A 168 -0.35 5.21 -22.74
CA ILE A 168 -0.76 5.64 -24.08
C ILE A 168 -2.23 6.03 -24.05
N GLY A 169 -2.55 7.23 -24.54
CA GLY A 169 -3.91 7.76 -24.55
C GLY A 169 -4.33 8.47 -23.25
N LEU A 170 -3.44 8.55 -22.25
CA LEU A 170 -3.69 9.26 -20.99
C LEU A 170 -3.02 10.64 -20.94
N GLU A 171 -2.46 11.10 -22.06
CA GLU A 171 -1.64 12.32 -22.14
C GLU A 171 -2.42 13.56 -21.70
N ASP A 172 -3.69 13.68 -22.10
CA ASP A 172 -4.56 14.79 -21.72
C ASP A 172 -4.87 14.80 -20.21
N ALA A 173 -5.05 13.62 -19.61
CA ALA A 173 -5.30 13.50 -18.18
C ALA A 173 -4.06 13.89 -17.37
N LEU A 174 -2.89 13.43 -17.78
CA LEU A 174 -1.61 13.79 -17.16
C LEU A 174 -1.31 15.29 -17.33
N SER A 175 -1.61 15.85 -18.52
CA SER A 175 -1.47 17.28 -18.82
C SER A 175 -2.28 18.15 -17.87
N LYS A 176 -3.51 17.73 -17.50
CA LYS A 176 -4.33 18.45 -16.50
C LYS A 176 -3.69 18.47 -15.11
N VAL A 177 -3.05 17.38 -14.70
CA VAL A 177 -2.33 17.32 -13.42
C VAL A 177 -1.09 18.24 -13.46
N ILE A 178 -0.36 18.24 -14.58
CA ILE A 178 0.79 19.16 -14.81
C ILE A 178 0.34 20.62 -14.79
N LYS A 179 -0.81 20.95 -15.38
CA LYS A 179 -1.34 22.33 -15.47
C LYS A 179 -2.05 22.81 -14.20
N LYS A 180 -2.10 22.01 -13.12
CA LYS A 180 -2.86 22.28 -11.89
C LYS A 180 -4.39 22.36 -12.09
N GLU A 181 -4.88 21.92 -13.24
CA GLU A 181 -6.32 21.77 -13.49
C GLU A 181 -6.90 20.59 -12.69
N SER A 182 -6.04 19.67 -12.25
CA SER A 182 -6.39 18.54 -11.37
C SER A 182 -5.30 18.34 -10.33
N LYS A 183 -5.69 18.01 -9.09
CA LYS A 183 -4.75 17.78 -7.98
C LYS A 183 -4.00 16.45 -8.11
N SER A 184 -4.69 15.44 -8.63
CA SER A 184 -4.18 14.10 -8.86
C SER A 184 -4.97 13.42 -9.97
N PHE A 185 -4.44 12.32 -10.47
CA PHE A 185 -5.12 11.41 -11.38
C PHE A 185 -4.90 9.98 -10.90
N GLU A 186 -5.97 9.20 -10.81
CA GLU A 186 -5.92 7.83 -10.34
C GLU A 186 -6.56 6.92 -11.36
N LEU A 187 -5.95 5.76 -11.57
CA LEU A 187 -6.53 4.73 -12.40
C LEU A 187 -6.31 3.37 -11.75
N HIS A 188 -7.39 2.59 -11.71
CA HIS A 188 -7.48 1.38 -10.90
C HIS A 188 -7.75 0.17 -11.80
N GLY A 189 -7.03 -0.92 -11.56
CA GLY A 189 -7.26 -2.21 -12.19
C GLY A 189 -6.94 -2.24 -13.68
N ILE A 190 -5.82 -1.64 -14.09
CA ILE A 190 -5.37 -1.72 -15.49
C ILE A 190 -4.65 -3.03 -15.70
N ALA A 191 -5.07 -3.79 -16.69
CA ALA A 191 -4.37 -5.00 -17.10
C ALA A 191 -3.06 -4.63 -17.83
N LYS A 192 -1.95 -5.23 -17.39
CA LYS A 192 -0.68 -5.23 -18.11
C LYS A 192 -0.82 -5.96 -19.45
N ALA A 193 -0.14 -5.49 -20.49
CA ALA A 193 -0.21 -6.09 -21.82
C ALA A 193 0.70 -7.34 -21.98
N ALA A 194 1.68 -7.54 -21.09
CA ALA A 194 2.68 -8.61 -21.22
C ALA A 194 2.14 -10.05 -21.12
N ASN A 195 0.96 -10.29 -20.53
CA ASN A 195 0.40 -11.63 -20.40
C ASN A 195 -1.15 -11.67 -20.48
N PRO A 196 -1.72 -11.95 -21.66
CA PRO A 196 -3.18 -11.99 -21.85
C PRO A 196 -3.89 -13.11 -21.06
N ASP A 197 -3.20 -14.24 -20.83
CA ASP A 197 -3.79 -15.43 -20.21
C ASP A 197 -3.80 -15.37 -18.68
N ARG A 198 -2.98 -14.48 -18.11
CA ARG A 198 -2.96 -14.16 -16.68
C ARG A 198 -2.72 -12.67 -16.51
N PRO A 199 -3.77 -11.85 -16.66
CA PRO A 199 -3.63 -10.41 -16.55
C PRO A 199 -3.17 -10.05 -15.13
N GLU A 200 -2.01 -9.42 -15.07
CA GLU A 200 -1.54 -8.72 -13.89
C GLU A 200 -2.17 -7.33 -13.92
N TYR A 201 -2.76 -6.92 -12.80
CA TYR A 201 -3.46 -5.64 -12.70
C TYR A 201 -2.65 -4.65 -11.88
N ILE A 202 -2.58 -3.42 -12.35
CA ILE A 202 -1.89 -2.32 -11.68
C ILE A 202 -2.90 -1.20 -11.38
N ASN A 203 -2.80 -0.65 -10.18
CA ASN A 203 -3.30 0.70 -9.90
C ASN A 203 -2.15 1.68 -10.01
N PHE A 204 -2.41 2.87 -10.55
CA PHE A 204 -1.48 3.97 -10.40
C PHE A 204 -2.13 5.27 -9.95
N ASN A 205 -1.34 6.05 -9.23
CA ASN A 205 -1.70 7.38 -8.76
C ASN A 205 -0.65 8.39 -9.23
N VAL A 206 -1.10 9.45 -9.87
CA VAL A 206 -0.27 10.51 -10.42
C VAL A 206 -0.52 11.79 -9.64
N ILE A 207 0.57 12.38 -9.13
CA ILE A 207 0.58 13.70 -8.51
C ILE A 207 1.67 14.56 -9.15
N ALA A 208 1.48 15.87 -9.16
CA ALA A 208 2.51 16.79 -9.61
C ALA A 208 3.25 17.40 -8.43
N ASP A 209 4.53 17.69 -8.62
CA ASP A 209 5.32 18.46 -7.65
C ASP A 209 4.73 19.86 -7.47
N GLU A 210 4.53 20.28 -6.22
CA GLU A 210 4.06 21.62 -5.84
C GLU A 210 5.16 22.45 -5.15
N SER A 211 6.35 21.88 -4.92
CA SER A 211 7.42 22.50 -4.16
C SER A 211 8.14 23.65 -4.89
N GLN A 212 8.09 23.67 -6.22
CA GLN A 212 8.66 24.75 -7.03
C GLN A 212 7.65 25.91 -7.12
N SER A 213 7.95 27.00 -6.41
CA SER A 213 7.17 28.26 -6.40
C SER A 213 7.43 29.14 -7.64
N GLY A 214 8.18 28.65 -8.63
CA GLY A 214 8.51 29.36 -9.86
C GLY A 214 7.52 29.04 -10.99
N ASP A 215 7.10 30.05 -11.73
CA ASP A 215 6.06 30.05 -12.77
C ASP A 215 6.41 29.26 -14.05
N SER A 216 7.50 28.48 -14.04
CA SER A 216 7.94 27.69 -15.19
C SER A 216 7.27 26.31 -15.19
N LEU A 217 6.16 26.19 -15.93
CA LEU A 217 5.53 24.90 -16.20
C LEU A 217 6.51 23.86 -16.78
N LYS A 218 7.64 24.29 -17.38
CA LYS A 218 8.64 23.42 -18.03
C LYS A 218 9.49 22.59 -17.07
N GLU A 219 9.54 22.92 -15.78
CA GLU A 219 10.38 22.20 -14.80
C GLU A 219 9.55 21.35 -13.84
N ARG A 220 8.24 21.21 -14.11
CA ARG A 220 7.35 20.47 -13.25
C ARG A 220 7.49 18.96 -13.45
N LEU A 221 7.64 18.25 -12.34
CA LEU A 221 7.73 16.79 -12.33
C LEU A 221 6.41 16.17 -11.91
N LEU A 222 6.09 15.03 -12.51
CA LEU A 222 5.02 14.13 -12.09
C LEU A 222 5.63 12.94 -11.34
N PHE A 223 4.98 12.57 -10.24
CA PHE A 223 5.23 11.35 -9.50
C PHE A 223 4.11 10.38 -9.79
N ILE A 224 4.47 9.19 -10.28
CA ILE A 224 3.56 8.12 -10.61
C ILE A 224 3.85 6.98 -9.65
N PHE A 225 2.89 6.59 -8.83
CA PHE A 225 3.01 5.50 -7.87
C PHE A 225 2.25 4.28 -8.38
N PHE A 226 2.82 3.10 -8.17
CA PHE A 226 2.32 1.82 -8.68
C PHE A 226 1.96 0.91 -7.52
N GLU A 227 0.83 0.22 -7.64
CA GLU A 227 0.34 -0.78 -6.70
C GLU A 227 -0.17 -2.00 -7.47
N ASP A 228 0.16 -3.20 -6.99
CA ASP A 228 -0.37 -4.44 -7.54
C ASP A 228 -1.84 -4.59 -7.11
N ALA A 229 -2.72 -4.71 -8.09
CA ALA A 229 -4.16 -4.86 -7.91
C ALA A 229 -4.66 -6.23 -8.36
N SER A 230 -3.76 -7.16 -8.71
CA SER A 230 -4.11 -8.43 -9.36
C SER A 230 -5.05 -9.28 -8.51
N GLU A 231 -4.70 -9.51 -7.24
CA GLU A 231 -5.55 -10.32 -6.34
C GLU A 231 -6.93 -9.67 -6.14
N THR A 232 -6.97 -8.36 -5.92
CA THR A 232 -8.21 -7.61 -5.73
C THR A 232 -9.10 -7.66 -6.96
N MET A 233 -8.53 -7.54 -8.16
CA MET A 233 -9.30 -7.61 -9.41
C MET A 233 -9.78 -9.01 -9.72
N ILE A 234 -8.96 -10.04 -9.50
CA ILE A 234 -9.37 -11.44 -9.65
C ILE A 234 -10.54 -11.76 -8.72
N TYR A 235 -10.44 -11.37 -7.43
CA TYR A 235 -11.51 -11.60 -6.48
C TYR A 235 -12.80 -10.86 -6.87
N ARG A 236 -12.67 -9.61 -7.34
CA ARG A 236 -13.82 -8.81 -7.81
C ARG A 236 -14.50 -9.44 -9.02
N GLN A 237 -13.73 -9.94 -9.99
CA GLN A 237 -14.27 -10.64 -11.16
C GLN A 237 -15.01 -11.93 -10.76
N GLN A 238 -14.44 -12.74 -9.86
CA GLN A 238 -15.09 -13.95 -9.35
C GLN A 238 -16.42 -13.63 -8.64
N LEU A 239 -16.46 -12.55 -7.85
CA LEU A 239 -17.68 -12.11 -7.19
C LEU A 239 -18.76 -11.72 -8.21
N VAL A 240 -18.43 -10.88 -9.19
CA VAL A 240 -19.36 -10.46 -10.25
C VAL A 240 -19.86 -11.66 -11.05
N GLN A 241 -18.98 -12.60 -11.38
CA GLN A 241 -19.37 -13.82 -12.10
C GLN A 241 -20.34 -14.67 -11.28
N ARG A 242 -20.05 -14.89 -10.00
CA ARG A 242 -20.93 -15.65 -9.10
C ARG A 242 -22.29 -14.97 -8.91
N GLU A 243 -22.31 -13.64 -8.84
CA GLU A 243 -23.53 -12.85 -8.77
C GLU A 243 -24.36 -13.00 -10.06
N ASN A 244 -23.73 -12.87 -11.23
CA ASN A 244 -24.39 -13.08 -12.52
C ASN A 244 -24.93 -14.50 -12.68
N GLU A 245 -24.18 -15.52 -12.28
CA GLU A 245 -24.64 -16.92 -12.28
C GLU A 245 -25.84 -17.12 -11.34
N TYR A 246 -25.82 -16.51 -10.16
CA TYR A 246 -26.94 -16.55 -9.22
C TYR A 246 -28.18 -15.87 -9.79
N TYR A 247 -28.03 -14.71 -10.45
CA TYR A 247 -29.12 -14.04 -11.16
C TYR A 247 -29.72 -14.92 -12.26
N LEU A 248 -28.89 -15.56 -13.09
CA LEU A 248 -29.36 -16.46 -14.15
C LEU A 248 -30.14 -17.66 -13.60
N LEU A 249 -29.75 -18.20 -12.44
CA LEU A 249 -30.46 -19.30 -11.78
C LEU A 249 -31.81 -18.88 -11.17
N LEU A 250 -31.91 -17.63 -10.71
CA LEU A 250 -33.15 -17.07 -10.16
C LEU A 250 -34.11 -16.57 -11.25
N THR A 251 -33.59 -16.22 -12.43
CA THR A 251 -34.41 -15.78 -13.56
C THR A 251 -35.03 -17.02 -14.21
N LYS A 252 -36.30 -17.29 -13.93
CA LYS A 252 -37.01 -18.39 -14.58
C LYS A 252 -37.19 -18.06 -16.07
N PRO A 253 -37.15 -19.05 -16.98
CA PRO A 253 -37.31 -18.83 -18.41
C PRO A 253 -38.71 -18.34 -18.85
N GLU A 254 -39.60 -18.00 -17.92
CA GLU A 254 -40.94 -17.48 -18.19
C GLU A 254 -41.01 -15.94 -18.13
N ASP A 255 -39.93 -15.25 -17.75
CA ASP A 255 -39.87 -13.78 -17.63
C ASP A 255 -39.10 -13.08 -18.77
N ILE A 256 -38.94 -13.72 -19.94
CA ILE A 256 -38.37 -13.13 -21.17
C ILE A 256 -39.39 -13.18 -22.31
#